data_AF-E6R0X7-F1
#
_entry.id   AF-E6R0X7-F1
#
_cell.length_a   1.000
_cell.length_b   1.000
_cell.length_c   1.000
_cell.angle_alpha   90.00
_cell.angle_beta   90.00
_cell.angle_gamma   90.00
#
_symmetry.space_group_name_H-M   'P 1'
#
loop_
_entity.id
_entity.type
_entity.pdbx_description
1 polymer ?
#
loop_
_entity_poly.entity_id
_entity_poly.type
_entity_poly.pdbx_seq_one_letter_code
_entity_poly.pdbx_strand_id
1 'polypeptide(L)'
;MKAVLQRVINASVTVDGKIISSIGKGLLVLVGIDRYDEPQDATQIIKKILTARLWEDENGVAWKRNVKDIDGEVLCVSQFTLLAGFKGSKPDFHESMSTIPGNTFYSSFLKEIKTAYDPSKIQDGQFGAMMQVSLTNDGPVTILLSSKDKPEKSGTATSTPSATASGISTPLEGKRKNKGKGKFMTENKVDQQLGVTKNADLLGTSISTQQNNSAAEDKINKLSVNENTSSQ
;
A
#
# COMPACT_ATOMS: atom_id res chain seq x y z
N MET A 1 -6.84 6.38 13.09
CA MET A 1 -7.00 5.61 11.85
C MET A 1 -5.64 5.37 11.24
N LYS A 2 -5.41 4.20 10.65
CA LYS A 2 -4.22 3.89 9.84
C LYS A 2 -4.63 3.53 8.42
N ALA A 3 -3.78 3.83 7.46
CA ALA A 3 -3.93 3.33 6.09
C ALA A 3 -2.57 2.95 5.49
N VAL A 4 -2.54 1.90 4.68
CA VAL A 4 -1.40 1.58 3.82
C VAL A 4 -1.81 1.85 2.39
N LEU A 5 -1.13 2.80 1.74
CA LEU A 5 -1.33 3.16 0.34
C LEU A 5 -0.29 2.43 -0.48
N GLN A 6 -0.73 1.79 -1.54
CA GLN A 6 0.14 1.16 -2.52
C GLN A 6 -0.19 1.72 -3.89
N ARG A 7 0.83 2.25 -4.58
CA ARG A 7 0.68 2.69 -5.97
C ARG A 7 0.57 1.46 -6.85
N VAL A 8 -0.44 1.39 -7.72
CA VAL A 8 -0.69 0.20 -8.52
C VAL A 8 -0.90 0.52 -9.98
N ILE A 9 -0.45 -0.40 -10.84
CA ILE A 9 -0.84 -0.46 -12.25
C ILE A 9 -2.28 -0.98 -12.36
N ASN A 10 -2.63 -1.94 -11.51
CA ASN A 10 -3.97 -2.50 -11.33
C ASN A 10 -4.07 -3.20 -9.97
N ALA A 11 -5.29 -3.34 -9.46
CA ALA A 11 -5.60 -4.16 -8.30
C ALA A 11 -7.03 -4.71 -8.36
N SER A 12 -7.30 -5.82 -7.68
CA SER A 12 -8.62 -6.43 -7.63
C SER A 12 -8.89 -7.17 -6.32
N VAL A 13 -10.17 -7.34 -6.00
CA VAL A 13 -10.65 -8.12 -4.88
C VAL A 13 -11.49 -9.27 -5.39
N THR A 14 -11.17 -10.47 -4.92
CA THR A 14 -11.91 -11.71 -5.19
C THR A 14 -12.50 -12.27 -3.91
N VAL A 15 -13.76 -12.67 -3.95
CA VAL A 15 -14.47 -13.39 -2.88
C VAL A 15 -15.09 -14.64 -3.49
N ASP A 16 -14.92 -15.80 -2.85
CA ASP A 16 -15.43 -17.09 -3.33
C ASP A 16 -15.10 -17.39 -4.81
N GLY A 17 -13.88 -17.03 -5.21
CA GLY A 17 -13.38 -17.23 -6.58
C GLY A 17 -13.93 -16.26 -7.64
N LYS A 18 -14.73 -15.26 -7.25
CA LYS A 18 -15.29 -14.24 -8.16
C LYS A 18 -14.69 -12.87 -7.88
N ILE A 19 -14.24 -12.19 -8.93
CA ILE A 19 -13.82 -10.79 -8.84
C ILE A 19 -15.06 -9.95 -8.55
N ILE A 20 -15.09 -9.30 -7.40
CA ILE A 20 -16.18 -8.41 -7.00
C ILE A 20 -15.87 -6.95 -7.31
N SER A 21 -14.59 -6.63 -7.51
CA SER A 21 -14.10 -5.27 -7.62
C SER A 21 -12.70 -5.25 -8.25
N SER A 22 -12.43 -4.25 -9.08
CA SER A 22 -11.12 -4.05 -9.71
C SER A 22 -10.91 -2.60 -10.08
N ILE A 23 -9.64 -2.19 -10.08
CA ILE A 23 -9.18 -0.90 -10.57
C ILE A 23 -8.01 -1.09 -11.55
N GLY A 24 -7.87 -0.17 -12.48
CA GLY A 24 -6.67 0.07 -13.26
C GLY A 24 -5.65 0.89 -12.47
N LYS A 25 -5.02 1.86 -13.15
CA LYS A 25 -3.95 2.68 -12.57
C LYS A 25 -4.48 3.51 -11.41
N GLY A 26 -3.83 3.44 -10.26
CA GLY A 26 -4.36 4.10 -9.06
C GLY A 26 -3.71 3.71 -7.75
N LEU A 27 -4.53 3.66 -6.69
CA LEU A 27 -4.14 3.28 -5.34
C LEU A 27 -4.94 2.07 -4.85
N LEU A 28 -4.24 1.06 -4.33
CA LEU A 28 -4.82 0.14 -3.35
C LEU A 28 -4.61 0.74 -1.96
N VAL A 29 -5.69 0.83 -1.17
CA VAL A 29 -5.68 1.40 0.18
C VAL A 29 -6.21 0.37 1.17
N LEU A 30 -5.33 -0.13 2.03
CA LEU A 30 -5.73 -0.95 3.18
C LEU A 30 -6.07 -0.02 4.34
N VAL A 31 -7.29 -0.09 4.86
CA VAL A 31 -7.83 0.85 5.86
C VAL A 31 -8.01 0.16 7.22
N GLY A 32 -7.27 0.62 8.23
CA GLY A 32 -7.37 0.14 9.62
C GLY A 32 -8.07 1.17 10.51
N ILE A 33 -9.18 0.78 11.12
CA ILE A 33 -10.00 1.63 11.98
C ILE A 33 -9.76 1.25 13.45
N ASP A 34 -9.24 2.19 14.21
CA ASP A 34 -8.92 2.06 15.63
C ASP A 34 -10.19 2.27 16.47
N ARG A 35 -10.30 1.59 17.60
CA ARG A 35 -11.49 1.63 18.47
C ARG A 35 -11.84 3.01 19.01
N TYR A 36 -10.88 3.95 18.98
CA TYR A 36 -11.05 5.34 19.39
C TYR A 36 -11.08 6.31 18.21
N ASP A 37 -11.15 5.83 16.97
CA ASP A 37 -11.26 6.71 15.83
C ASP A 37 -12.59 7.46 15.82
N GLU A 38 -12.50 8.74 15.52
CA GLU A 38 -13.62 9.65 15.34
C GLU A 38 -13.75 10.04 13.86
N PRO A 39 -14.91 10.56 13.41
CA PRO A 39 -15.10 10.98 12.02
C PRO A 39 -13.99 11.89 11.46
N GLN A 40 -13.39 12.73 12.31
CA GLN A 40 -12.29 13.62 11.97
C GLN A 40 -11.03 12.86 11.54
N ASP A 41 -10.77 11.67 12.10
CA ASP A 41 -9.66 10.81 11.69
C ASP A 41 -9.85 10.32 10.25
N ALA A 42 -11.09 9.97 9.88
CA ALA A 42 -11.45 9.58 8.51
C ALA A 42 -11.21 10.74 7.54
N THR A 43 -11.75 11.93 7.84
CA THR A 43 -11.56 13.14 7.03
C THR A 43 -10.08 13.44 6.79
N GLN A 44 -9.24 13.31 7.82
CA GLN A 44 -7.80 13.53 7.68
C GLN A 44 -7.13 12.49 6.78
N ILE A 45 -7.43 11.20 6.96
CA ILE A 45 -6.85 10.12 6.13
C ILE A 45 -7.32 10.24 4.68
N ILE A 46 -8.60 10.52 4.44
CA ILE A 46 -9.17 10.73 3.09
C ILE A 46 -8.44 11.87 2.38
N LYS A 47 -8.24 13.00 3.07
CA LYS A 47 -7.47 14.12 2.52
C LYS A 47 -6.04 13.69 2.18
N LYS A 48 -5.36 12.97 3.07
CA LYS A 48 -3.99 12.47 2.81
C LYS A 48 -3.96 11.51 1.62
N ILE A 49 -4.92 10.59 1.48
CA ILE A 49 -5.04 9.67 0.33
C ILE A 49 -5.16 10.44 -0.98
N LEU A 50 -6.14 11.34 -1.07
CA LEU A 50 -6.47 12.02 -2.32
C LEU A 50 -5.44 13.07 -2.73
N THR A 51 -4.61 13.53 -1.81
CA THR A 51 -3.60 14.59 -2.07
C THR A 51 -2.16 14.08 -2.06
N ALA A 52 -1.92 12.80 -1.73
CA ALA A 52 -0.60 12.21 -1.75
C ALA A 52 -0.02 12.26 -3.17
N ARG A 53 1.10 12.98 -3.33
CA ARG A 53 1.77 13.12 -4.63
C ARG A 53 2.70 11.94 -4.86
N LEU A 54 2.25 10.97 -5.64
CA LEU A 54 2.92 9.67 -5.83
C LEU A 54 3.29 9.38 -7.29
N TRP A 55 3.01 10.31 -8.21
CA TRP A 55 3.35 10.19 -9.63
C TRP A 55 4.20 11.37 -10.11
N GLU A 56 4.89 11.15 -11.23
CA GLU A 56 5.63 12.16 -11.97
C GLU A 56 4.69 13.20 -12.58
N ASP A 57 5.15 14.43 -12.76
CA ASP A 57 4.48 15.43 -13.61
C ASP A 57 4.71 15.16 -15.11
N GLU A 58 4.27 16.08 -15.97
CA GLU A 58 4.42 16.00 -17.42
C GLU A 58 5.87 16.07 -17.89
N ASN A 59 6.77 16.60 -17.07
CA ASN A 59 8.21 16.70 -17.35
C ASN A 59 9.00 15.52 -16.78
N GLY A 60 8.33 14.51 -16.21
CA GLY A 60 8.96 13.34 -15.59
C GLY A 60 9.51 13.60 -14.18
N VAL A 61 9.16 14.72 -13.53
CA VAL A 61 9.63 15.00 -12.17
C VAL A 61 8.77 14.23 -11.18
N ALA A 62 9.38 13.29 -10.46
CA ALA A 62 8.72 12.44 -9.46
C ALA A 62 8.07 13.24 -8.31
N TRP A 63 7.07 12.64 -7.67
CA TRP A 63 6.38 13.14 -6.46
C TRP A 63 5.65 14.47 -6.66
N LYS A 64 5.02 14.67 -7.82
CA LYS A 64 4.34 15.92 -8.18
C LYS A 64 2.84 15.78 -8.30
N ARG A 65 2.34 14.66 -8.83
CA ARG A 65 0.91 14.42 -9.07
C ARG A 65 0.32 13.46 -8.07
N ASN A 66 -0.91 13.73 -7.64
CA ASN A 66 -1.73 12.85 -6.81
C ASN A 66 -2.67 11.99 -7.66
N VAL A 67 -3.45 11.11 -7.02
CA VAL A 67 -4.35 10.17 -7.72
C VAL A 67 -5.41 10.88 -8.57
N LYS A 68 -5.88 12.06 -8.13
CA LYS A 68 -6.84 12.86 -8.88
C LYS A 68 -6.20 13.51 -10.10
N ASP A 69 -4.97 13.99 -9.98
CA ASP A 69 -4.24 14.65 -11.06
C ASP A 69 -3.93 13.69 -12.24
N ILE A 70 -3.93 12.38 -11.98
CA ILE A 70 -3.73 11.34 -13.01
C ILE A 70 -5.05 10.67 -13.44
N ASP A 71 -6.20 11.17 -12.98
CA ASP A 71 -7.52 10.53 -13.14
C ASP A 71 -7.56 9.04 -12.74
N GLY A 72 -6.79 8.71 -11.70
CA GLY A 72 -6.59 7.34 -11.22
C GLY A 72 -7.72 6.85 -10.33
N GLU A 73 -7.78 5.54 -10.16
CA GLU A 73 -8.80 4.88 -9.34
C GLU A 73 -8.28 4.57 -7.93
N VAL A 74 -9.19 4.34 -6.97
CA VAL A 74 -8.85 3.98 -5.60
C VAL A 74 -9.66 2.77 -5.18
N LEU A 75 -8.98 1.69 -4.81
CA LEU A 75 -9.58 0.49 -4.25
C LEU A 75 -9.34 0.49 -2.73
N CYS A 76 -10.40 0.65 -1.96
CA CYS A 76 -10.36 0.60 -0.51
C CYS A 76 -10.69 -0.81 -0.01
N VAL A 77 -9.90 -1.32 0.94
CA VAL A 77 -10.15 -2.62 1.58
C VAL A 77 -9.99 -2.47 3.09
N SER A 78 -11.00 -2.88 3.86
CA SER A 78 -10.93 -2.91 5.32
C SER A 78 -9.85 -3.88 5.81
N GLN A 79 -8.92 -3.42 6.64
CA GLN A 79 -7.76 -4.19 7.11
C GLN A 79 -7.48 -3.93 8.60
N PHE A 80 -8.22 -4.61 9.49
CA PHE A 80 -8.06 -4.45 10.93
C PHE A 80 -6.65 -4.83 11.44
N THR A 81 -5.96 -5.74 10.73
CA THR A 81 -4.62 -6.21 11.13
C THR A 81 -3.54 -5.12 11.10
N LEU A 82 -3.78 -3.97 10.48
CA LEU A 82 -2.88 -2.81 10.55
C LEU A 82 -2.72 -2.26 11.98
N LEU A 83 -3.65 -2.62 12.87
CA LEU A 83 -3.67 -2.23 14.27
C LEU A 83 -3.20 -3.36 15.19
N ALA A 84 -2.57 -4.40 14.64
CA ALA A 84 -1.96 -5.45 15.42
C ALA A 84 -0.87 -4.89 16.34
N GLY A 85 -0.97 -5.20 17.63
CA GLY A 85 0.14 -5.17 18.57
C GLY A 85 0.76 -6.56 18.69
N PHE A 86 2.02 -6.62 19.10
CA PHE A 86 2.72 -7.90 19.33
C PHE A 86 3.19 -7.98 20.79
N LYS A 87 2.78 -9.03 21.49
CA LYS A 87 3.36 -9.48 22.75
C LYS A 87 3.86 -10.91 22.53
N GLY A 88 5.07 -11.04 21.98
CA GLY A 88 5.59 -12.30 21.43
C GLY A 88 5.26 -12.48 19.95
N SER A 89 5.04 -13.72 19.50
CA SER A 89 4.83 -14.05 18.07
C SER A 89 3.38 -13.98 17.61
N LYS A 90 2.40 -13.98 18.53
CA LYS A 90 0.98 -13.90 18.21
C LYS A 90 0.55 -12.43 18.12
N PRO A 91 -0.09 -12.00 17.02
CA PRO A 91 -0.67 -10.67 16.94
C PRO A 91 -1.91 -10.55 17.83
N ASP A 92 -2.05 -9.39 18.45
CA ASP A 92 -3.21 -8.98 19.24
C ASP A 92 -3.86 -7.75 18.59
N PHE A 93 -5.18 -7.74 18.49
CA PHE A 93 -5.93 -6.74 17.73
C PHE A 93 -6.88 -5.91 18.61
N HIS A 94 -6.59 -5.78 19.91
CA HIS A 94 -7.45 -5.03 20.84
C HIS A 94 -7.66 -3.56 20.48
N GLU A 95 -6.75 -2.96 19.70
CA GLU A 95 -6.88 -1.57 19.24
C GLU A 95 -7.79 -1.43 18.01
N SER A 96 -8.14 -2.53 17.33
CA SER A 96 -9.10 -2.48 16.23
C SER A 96 -10.52 -2.21 16.73
N MET A 97 -11.26 -1.37 16.00
CA MET A 97 -12.69 -1.22 16.22
C MET A 97 -13.41 -2.56 16.00
N SER A 98 -14.40 -2.88 16.85
CA SER A 98 -15.16 -4.13 16.74
C SER A 98 -16.03 -4.16 15.47
N THR A 99 -16.43 -5.35 15.03
CA THR A 99 -17.02 -5.58 13.69
C THR A 99 -18.23 -4.70 13.37
N ILE A 100 -19.20 -4.58 14.28
CA ILE A 100 -20.44 -3.82 14.04
C ILE A 100 -20.15 -2.31 13.88
N PRO A 101 -19.57 -1.61 14.89
CA PRO A 101 -19.23 -0.21 14.73
C PRO A 101 -18.19 0.01 13.61
N GLY A 102 -17.26 -0.93 13.43
CA GLY A 102 -16.26 -0.89 12.36
C GLY A 102 -16.87 -0.90 10.97
N ASN A 103 -17.92 -1.69 10.73
CA ASN A 103 -18.63 -1.72 9.45
C ASN A 103 -19.35 -0.39 9.19
N THR A 104 -20.06 0.14 10.20
CA THR A 104 -20.73 1.45 10.12
C THR A 104 -19.73 2.57 9.84
N PHE A 105 -18.59 2.55 10.52
CA PHE A 105 -17.53 3.53 10.35
C PHE A 105 -16.92 3.42 8.94
N TYR A 106 -16.55 2.21 8.50
CA TYR A 106 -15.97 1.96 7.18
C TYR A 106 -16.91 2.37 6.05
N SER A 107 -18.21 2.07 6.18
CA SER A 107 -19.24 2.52 5.23
C SER A 107 -19.32 4.05 5.15
N SER A 108 -19.16 4.73 6.29
CA SER A 108 -19.15 6.20 6.34
C SER A 108 -17.89 6.78 5.70
N PHE A 109 -16.73 6.17 5.96
CA PHE A 109 -15.45 6.50 5.30
C PHE A 109 -15.55 6.38 3.77
N LEU A 110 -16.13 5.28 3.27
CA LEU A 110 -16.32 5.07 1.82
C LEU A 110 -17.25 6.11 1.20
N LYS A 111 -18.32 6.48 1.90
CA LYS A 111 -19.23 7.54 1.44
C LYS A 111 -18.49 8.88 1.34
N GLU A 112 -17.71 9.22 2.36
CA GLU A 112 -16.97 10.48 2.41
C GLU A 112 -15.89 10.58 1.32
N ILE A 113 -15.09 9.53 1.10
CA ILE A 113 -14.07 9.55 0.03
C ILE A 113 -14.69 9.61 -1.37
N LYS A 114 -15.85 8.96 -1.58
CA LYS A 114 -16.63 9.07 -2.82
C LYS A 114 -17.12 10.51 -3.06
N THR A 115 -17.58 11.19 -2.01
CA THR A 115 -17.98 12.60 -2.09
C THR A 115 -16.79 13.54 -2.33
N ALA A 116 -15.61 13.22 -1.78
CA ALA A 116 -14.41 14.05 -1.90
C ALA A 116 -13.65 13.90 -3.24
N TYR A 117 -14.01 12.92 -4.08
CA TYR A 117 -13.41 12.70 -5.38
C TYR A 117 -14.48 12.44 -6.46
N ASP A 118 -14.47 11.27 -7.09
CA ASP A 118 -15.47 10.80 -8.06
C ASP A 118 -15.97 9.44 -7.59
N PRO A 119 -17.28 9.27 -7.33
CA PRO A 119 -17.85 8.00 -6.87
C PRO A 119 -17.55 6.80 -7.79
N SER A 120 -17.39 7.03 -9.10
CA SER A 120 -17.06 5.97 -10.08
C SER A 120 -15.63 5.47 -10.00
N LYS A 121 -14.72 6.31 -9.47
CA LYS A 121 -13.28 6.00 -9.31
C LYS A 121 -12.96 5.35 -7.96
N ILE A 122 -13.92 5.29 -7.02
CA ILE A 122 -13.73 4.65 -5.72
C ILE A 122 -14.41 3.28 -5.70
N GLN A 123 -13.59 2.25 -5.65
CA GLN A 123 -13.99 0.86 -5.52
C GLN A 123 -13.81 0.37 -4.08
N ASP A 124 -14.63 -0.60 -3.69
CA ASP A 124 -14.58 -1.25 -2.37
C ASP A 124 -14.24 -2.73 -2.52
N GLY A 125 -13.73 -3.34 -1.46
CA GLY A 125 -13.80 -4.78 -1.25
C GLY A 125 -15.18 -5.18 -0.70
N GLN A 126 -15.18 -6.19 0.19
CA GLN A 126 -16.37 -6.62 0.90
C GLN A 126 -16.05 -6.75 2.39
N PHE A 127 -16.56 -5.82 3.21
CA PHE A 127 -16.29 -5.79 4.64
C PHE A 127 -16.66 -7.12 5.31
N GLY A 128 -15.73 -7.66 6.12
CA GLY A 128 -15.94 -8.90 6.88
C GLY A 128 -15.86 -10.20 6.06
N ALA A 129 -15.71 -10.13 4.73
CA ALA A 129 -15.49 -11.31 3.90
C ALA A 129 -14.02 -11.72 3.88
N MET A 130 -13.76 -13.01 3.65
CA MET A 130 -12.42 -13.49 3.33
C MET A 130 -12.11 -13.15 1.87
N MET A 131 -11.23 -12.17 1.69
CA MET A 131 -10.86 -11.63 0.38
C MET A 131 -9.50 -12.13 -0.06
N GLN A 132 -9.36 -12.37 -1.37
CA GLN A 132 -8.07 -12.43 -2.04
C GLN A 132 -7.85 -11.09 -2.76
N VAL A 133 -6.81 -10.36 -2.35
CA VAL A 133 -6.49 -9.05 -2.92
C VAL A 133 -5.26 -9.20 -3.81
N SER A 134 -5.45 -9.01 -5.11
CA SER A 134 -4.38 -9.02 -6.11
C SER A 134 -3.97 -7.60 -6.43
N LEU A 135 -2.67 -7.35 -6.57
CA LEU A 135 -2.16 -6.07 -7.03
C LEU A 135 -0.90 -6.23 -7.87
N THR A 136 -0.71 -5.29 -8.79
CA THR A 136 0.58 -5.05 -9.44
C THR A 136 1.13 -3.72 -8.92
N ASN A 137 2.05 -3.79 -7.95
CA ASN A 137 2.64 -2.60 -7.33
C ASN A 137 3.55 -1.87 -8.32
N ASP A 138 3.28 -0.59 -8.55
CA ASP A 138 4.01 0.28 -9.47
C ASP A 138 5.16 0.97 -8.72
N GLY A 139 6.39 0.47 -8.86
CA GLY A 139 7.60 1.06 -8.27
C GLY A 139 8.56 0.04 -7.64
N PRO A 140 8.24 -0.55 -6.46
CA PRO A 140 7.01 -0.34 -5.68
C PRO A 140 7.04 0.95 -4.85
N VAL A 141 5.87 1.57 -4.70
CA VAL A 141 5.64 2.70 -3.76
C VAL A 141 4.62 2.27 -2.74
N THR A 142 4.99 2.35 -1.45
CA THR A 142 4.10 2.00 -0.33
C THR A 142 4.27 2.99 0.81
N ILE A 143 3.17 3.61 1.23
CA ILE A 143 3.15 4.69 2.23
C ILE A 143 2.22 4.30 3.37
N LEU A 144 2.73 4.40 4.60
CA LEU A 144 1.91 4.28 5.80
C LEU A 144 1.39 5.67 6.19
N LEU A 145 0.09 5.78 6.43
CA LEU A 145 -0.56 6.96 6.96
C LEU A 145 -1.16 6.66 8.33
N SER A 146 -1.07 7.62 9.24
CA SER A 146 -1.83 7.63 10.47
C SER A 146 -2.46 9.01 10.70
N SER A 147 -3.69 9.02 11.22
CA SER A 147 -4.38 10.26 11.63
C SER A 147 -3.78 10.84 12.91
N LYS A 148 -3.12 10.00 13.73
CA LYS A 148 -2.49 10.39 14.99
C LYS A 148 -1.08 10.97 14.79
N ASP A 149 -0.55 10.94 13.57
CA ASP A 149 0.76 11.52 13.26
C ASP A 149 0.67 13.04 13.27
N LYS A 150 1.38 13.67 14.21
CA LYS A 150 1.53 15.13 14.22
C LYS A 150 2.32 15.57 12.99
N PRO A 151 1.91 16.63 12.27
CA PRO A 151 2.82 17.25 11.31
C PRO A 151 4.02 17.77 12.11
N GLU A 152 5.20 17.18 11.89
CA GLU A 152 6.43 17.82 12.37
C GLU A 152 6.47 19.23 11.79
N LYS A 153 6.63 20.23 12.67
CA LYS A 153 6.93 21.59 12.23
C LYS A 153 8.27 21.49 11.50
N SER A 154 8.27 21.64 10.17
CA SER A 154 9.50 21.81 9.42
C SER A 154 10.25 22.98 10.05
N GLY A 155 11.42 22.70 10.61
CA GLY A 155 12.21 23.68 11.35
C GLY A 155 12.40 24.95 10.54
N THR A 156 12.01 26.08 11.12
CA THR A 156 12.44 27.40 10.69
C THR A 156 13.97 27.40 10.80
N ALA A 157 14.66 27.33 9.67
CA ALA A 157 16.08 27.66 9.62
C ALA A 157 16.21 29.12 10.03
N THR A 158 16.59 29.37 11.29
CA THR A 158 17.00 30.68 11.74
C THR A 158 18.35 30.97 11.09
N SER A 159 18.32 31.62 9.93
CA SER A 159 19.48 32.31 9.37
C SER A 159 19.85 33.45 10.30
N THR A 160 20.90 33.27 11.10
CA THR A 160 21.58 34.36 11.79
C THR A 160 22.28 35.25 10.76
N PRO A 161 22.08 36.58 10.73
CA PRO A 161 22.89 37.44 9.90
C PRO A 161 24.28 37.58 10.52
N SER A 162 25.28 37.37 9.66
CA SER A 162 26.69 37.69 9.87
C SER A 162 26.87 39.19 10.15
N ALA A 163 27.61 39.52 11.21
CA ALA A 163 28.15 40.85 11.44
C ALA A 163 29.68 40.75 11.61
N THR A 164 30.36 41.41 10.68
CA THR A 164 31.79 41.62 10.52
C THR A 164 32.35 42.52 11.62
N ALA A 165 33.51 42.19 12.21
CA ALA A 165 34.56 43.16 12.55
C ALA A 165 35.87 42.50 13.04
N SER A 166 36.94 42.90 12.37
CA SER A 166 38.40 42.80 12.58
C SER A 166 38.95 42.75 14.02
N GLY A 167 40.07 42.04 14.20
CA GLY A 167 40.95 42.17 15.36
C GLY A 167 42.21 41.27 15.29
N ILE A 168 43.38 41.89 15.43
CA ILE A 168 44.75 41.38 15.21
C ILE A 168 45.30 40.54 16.38
N SER A 169 46.10 39.50 16.11
CA SER A 169 47.43 39.17 16.70
C SER A 169 47.76 37.66 16.77
N THR A 170 49.00 37.32 16.43
CA THR A 170 49.70 36.02 16.52
C THR A 170 50.53 35.95 17.84
N PRO A 171 51.41 34.95 18.07
CA PRO A 171 51.15 33.53 18.37
C PRO A 171 51.87 33.07 19.66
N LEU A 172 51.52 31.92 20.26
CA LEU A 172 52.46 31.22 21.15
C LEU A 172 52.40 29.70 21.01
N GLU A 173 53.61 29.15 20.93
CA GLU A 173 54.02 27.79 20.67
C GLU A 173 54.13 26.99 21.98
N GLY A 174 53.80 25.69 21.95
CA GLY A 174 53.89 24.81 23.12
C GLY A 174 53.92 23.33 22.75
N LYS A 175 55.12 22.83 22.43
CA LYS A 175 55.46 21.41 22.19
C LYS A 175 55.21 20.51 23.42
N ARG A 176 54.78 19.26 23.17
CA ARG A 176 55.27 17.96 23.72
C ARG A 176 54.35 16.83 23.16
N LYS A 177 54.76 15.95 22.22
CA LYS A 177 55.48 14.65 22.37
C LYS A 177 55.05 13.90 23.65
N ASN A 178 54.69 12.60 23.68
CA ASN A 178 55.03 11.47 22.81
C ASN A 178 54.22 10.21 23.19
N LYS A 179 54.05 9.31 22.20
CA LYS A 179 54.15 7.83 22.27
C LYS A 179 53.17 6.95 23.06
N GLY A 180 52.67 5.95 22.33
CA GLY A 180 52.31 4.60 22.81
C GLY A 180 51.45 3.86 21.77
N LYS A 181 51.97 3.47 20.60
CA LYS A 181 52.34 2.08 20.24
C LYS A 181 51.39 0.98 20.78
N GLY A 182 50.64 0.37 19.86
CA GLY A 182 50.05 -0.97 19.97
C GLY A 182 49.66 -1.45 18.57
N LYS A 183 50.33 -2.51 18.09
CA LYS A 183 50.24 -3.12 16.75
C LYS A 183 49.87 -4.59 16.96
N PHE A 184 48.89 -5.14 16.24
CA PHE A 184 48.71 -6.56 15.83
C PHE A 184 47.35 -6.62 15.08
N MET A 185 47.25 -6.85 13.76
CA MET A 185 47.25 -8.15 13.03
C MET A 185 46.32 -9.19 13.69
N THR A 186 45.36 -9.85 13.04
CA THR A 186 45.31 -10.41 11.67
C THR A 186 43.87 -10.71 11.22
N GLU A 187 43.74 -10.89 9.92
CA GLU A 187 42.61 -11.42 9.15
C GLU A 187 41.94 -12.66 9.76
N ASN A 188 40.62 -12.78 9.55
CA ASN A 188 39.96 -14.07 9.45
C ASN A 188 39.07 -14.07 8.19
N LYS A 189 39.57 -14.73 7.15
CA LYS A 189 38.77 -15.30 6.07
C LYS A 189 37.96 -16.46 6.64
N VAL A 190 36.67 -16.50 6.33
CA VAL A 190 35.92 -17.76 6.25
C VAL A 190 35.32 -17.83 4.86
N ASP A 191 36.06 -18.44 3.96
CA ASP A 191 35.50 -19.14 2.81
C ASP A 191 34.91 -20.45 3.33
N GLN A 192 33.63 -20.70 3.10
CA GLN A 192 33.13 -22.07 2.95
C GLN A 192 31.90 -22.13 2.05
N GLN A 193 32.20 -22.47 0.80
CA GLN A 193 31.54 -23.45 -0.05
C GLN A 193 30.04 -23.33 -0.36
N LEU A 194 29.83 -22.90 -1.61
CA LEU A 194 28.79 -23.33 -2.54
C LEU A 194 28.54 -24.85 -2.47
N GLY A 195 27.41 -25.24 -1.89
CA GLY A 195 26.79 -26.54 -2.10
C GLY A 195 25.83 -26.47 -3.28
N VAL A 196 26.36 -26.70 -4.49
CA VAL A 196 25.55 -26.95 -5.69
C VAL A 196 25.11 -28.42 -5.65
N THR A 197 23.84 -28.67 -5.33
CA THR A 197 23.18 -29.93 -5.71
C THR A 197 22.16 -29.64 -6.79
N LYS A 198 22.54 -30.03 -8.01
CA LYS A 198 21.68 -30.19 -9.17
C LYS A 198 20.62 -31.24 -8.85
N ASN A 199 19.36 -30.92 -9.07
CA ASN A 199 18.36 -31.91 -9.47
C ASN A 199 17.70 -31.35 -10.74
N ALA A 200 18.25 -31.77 -11.88
CA ALA A 200 17.55 -31.77 -13.15
C ALA A 200 16.98 -33.19 -13.35
N ASP A 201 15.97 -33.26 -14.21
CA ASP A 201 15.34 -34.45 -14.78
C ASP A 201 14.14 -35.04 -14.02
N LEU A 202 12.97 -34.49 -14.36
CA LEU A 202 11.80 -35.27 -14.74
C LEU A 202 11.05 -34.48 -15.83
N LEU A 203 11.58 -34.56 -17.05
CA LEU A 203 10.83 -34.35 -18.28
C LEU A 203 10.13 -35.68 -18.61
N GLY A 204 8.81 -35.66 -18.55
CA GLY A 204 7.94 -36.80 -18.87
C GLY A 204 6.59 -36.30 -19.39
N THR A 205 6.61 -35.86 -20.64
CA THR A 205 5.59 -36.07 -21.68
C THR A 205 4.10 -36.09 -21.25
N SER A 206 3.35 -35.07 -21.65
CA SER A 206 2.03 -35.26 -22.30
C SER A 206 1.61 -33.99 -23.04
N ILE A 207 1.76 -34.06 -24.36
CA ILE A 207 1.18 -33.16 -25.34
C ILE A 207 -0.29 -33.57 -25.56
N SER A 208 -1.09 -32.55 -25.91
CA SER A 208 -2.43 -32.58 -26.54
C SER A 208 -3.64 -33.03 -25.70
N THR A 209 -4.42 -32.04 -25.24
CA THR A 209 -5.85 -31.99 -25.59
C THR A 209 -6.18 -30.58 -26.06
N GLN A 210 -6.47 -30.50 -27.37
CA GLN A 210 -6.97 -29.34 -28.08
C GLN A 210 -8.30 -28.84 -27.53
N GLN A 211 -8.48 -27.52 -27.65
CA GLN A 211 -9.68 -26.87 -28.21
C GLN A 211 -10.93 -27.75 -28.28
N ASN A 212 -11.89 -27.49 -27.40
CA ASN A 212 -13.32 -27.58 -27.68
C ASN A 212 -14.10 -27.08 -26.46
N ASN A 213 -14.33 -25.78 -26.39
CA ASN A 213 -15.40 -25.23 -25.53
C ASN A 213 -16.03 -23.98 -26.17
N SER A 214 -16.46 -24.14 -27.42
CA SER A 214 -17.19 -23.12 -28.19
C SER A 214 -18.51 -23.66 -28.79
N ALA A 215 -19.07 -24.73 -28.21
CA ALA A 215 -20.30 -25.37 -28.74
C ALA A 215 -21.32 -25.78 -27.67
N ALA A 216 -21.21 -25.24 -26.45
CA ALA A 216 -22.11 -25.59 -25.33
C ALA A 216 -23.02 -24.45 -24.85
N GLU A 217 -22.94 -23.25 -25.43
CA GLU A 217 -23.79 -22.10 -25.00
C GLU A 217 -24.93 -21.75 -25.98
N ASP A 218 -24.99 -22.36 -27.17
CA ASP A 218 -26.05 -22.11 -28.17
C ASP A 218 -27.26 -23.07 -28.11
N LYS A 219 -27.37 -23.89 -27.05
CA LYS A 219 -28.50 -24.83 -26.86
C LYS A 219 -29.41 -24.54 -25.67
N ILE A 220 -29.15 -23.47 -24.91
CA ILE A 220 -30.00 -23.08 -23.77
C ILE A 220 -30.97 -21.93 -24.14
N ASN A 221 -30.77 -21.25 -25.28
CA ASN A 221 -31.60 -20.11 -25.69
C ASN A 221 -32.72 -20.42 -26.71
N LYS A 222 -33.16 -21.69 -26.80
CA LYS A 222 -34.27 -22.12 -27.69
C LYS A 222 -35.38 -22.93 -27.01
N LEU A 223 -35.46 -22.91 -25.67
CA LEU A 223 -36.48 -23.64 -24.90
C LEU A 223 -37.33 -22.77 -23.95
N SER A 224 -37.32 -21.44 -24.12
CA SER A 224 -38.09 -20.50 -23.28
C SER A 224 -39.01 -19.56 -24.05
N VAL A 225 -39.30 -19.86 -25.33
CA VAL A 225 -40.29 -19.12 -26.14
C VAL A 225 -41.26 -20.11 -26.77
N ASN A 226 -42.09 -20.77 -25.95
CA ASN A 226 -43.36 -21.36 -26.35
C ASN A 226 -44.05 -21.95 -25.12
N GLU A 227 -44.70 -21.09 -24.33
CA GLU A 227 -45.83 -21.46 -23.45
C GLU A 227 -46.44 -20.19 -22.86
N ASN A 228 -47.13 -19.40 -23.69
CA ASN A 228 -48.24 -18.58 -23.23
C ASN A 228 -49.09 -18.07 -24.40
N THR A 229 -49.89 -18.96 -24.99
CA THR A 229 -51.05 -18.59 -25.80
C THR A 229 -52.13 -19.65 -25.65
N SER A 230 -53.26 -19.22 -25.08
CA SER A 230 -54.62 -19.79 -25.19
C SER A 230 -54.89 -21.18 -24.61
N SER A 231 -55.78 -21.24 -23.62
CA SER A 231 -57.22 -21.54 -23.77
C SER A 231 -57.89 -21.16 -22.42
N GLN A 232 -59.04 -20.46 -22.34
CA GLN A 232 -60.39 -20.99 -22.63
C GLN A 232 -60.62 -22.35 -21.99
#